data_AF-A0A496AFK7-F1
#
_entry.id   AF-A0A496AFK7-F1
#
_cell.length_a   1.000
_cell.length_b   1.000
_cell.length_c   1.000
_cell.angle_alpha   90.00
_cell.angle_beta   90.00
_cell.angle_gamma   90.00
#
_symmetry.space_group_name_H-M   'P 1'
#
loop_
_entity.id
_entity.type
_entity.pdbx_description
1 polymer ?
#
loop_
_entity_poly.entity_id
_entity_poly.type
_entity_poly.pdbx_seq_one_letter_code
_entity_poly.pdbx_strand_id
1 'polypeptide(L)'
;MAKRSIAGKRKKHNRKKWIPTPQAPLCALGEVLRVREVFQPLHDLVNIPQKTVVYRPTDKLVFVVLGMLSGAETVSEIQSKVRPDRGLLSAFGYDRCADASVIQQTLDASTEATVASLEVALAEVRLKQGQMSQ
;
A
#
# COMPACT_ATOMS: atom_id res chain seq x y z
N MET A 1 -47.84 27.39 -26.39
CA MET A 1 -46.59 27.93 -25.82
C MET A 1 -46.04 26.94 -24.80
N ALA A 2 -44.94 26.25 -25.09
CA ALA A 2 -44.35 25.25 -24.19
C ALA A 2 -43.07 25.82 -23.53
N LYS A 3 -43.09 25.97 -22.20
CA LYS A 3 -41.93 26.37 -21.40
C LYS A 3 -40.96 25.19 -21.29
N ARG A 4 -39.84 25.25 -22.02
CA ARG A 4 -38.69 24.34 -21.82
C ARG A 4 -38.02 24.68 -20.49
N SER A 5 -38.24 23.82 -19.49
CA SER A 5 -37.46 23.79 -18.26
C SER A 5 -36.06 23.27 -18.58
N ILE A 6 -35.05 24.14 -18.51
CA ILE A 6 -33.64 23.74 -18.58
C ILE A 6 -33.22 23.35 -17.17
N ALA A 7 -33.22 22.05 -16.88
CA ALA A 7 -32.67 21.52 -15.63
C ALA A 7 -31.13 21.69 -15.64
N GLY A 8 -30.66 22.76 -15.00
CA GLY A 8 -29.23 22.98 -14.79
C GLY A 8 -28.62 21.86 -13.96
N LYS A 9 -27.74 21.05 -14.55
CA LYS A 9 -26.94 20.05 -13.83
C LYS A 9 -26.04 20.77 -12.82
N ARG A 10 -26.41 20.73 -11.53
CA ARG A 10 -25.55 21.18 -10.43
C ARG A 10 -24.26 20.36 -10.45
N LYS A 11 -23.13 20.99 -10.76
CA LYS A 11 -21.80 20.39 -10.62
C LYS A 11 -21.58 20.09 -9.13
N LYS A 12 -21.51 18.81 -8.75
CA LYS A 12 -21.13 18.38 -7.40
C LYS A 12 -19.68 18.81 -7.18
N HIS A 13 -19.46 19.87 -6.41
CA HIS A 13 -18.12 20.19 -5.92
C HIS A 13 -17.66 19.04 -5.03
N ASN A 14 -16.60 18.35 -5.45
CA ASN A 14 -15.98 17.30 -4.65
C ASN A 14 -15.39 17.95 -3.40
N ARG A 15 -16.05 17.81 -2.25
CA ARG A 15 -15.56 18.38 -0.99
C ARG A 15 -14.28 17.66 -0.64
N LYS A 16 -13.18 18.40 -0.46
CA LYS A 16 -11.91 17.84 0.02
C LYS A 16 -12.19 17.08 1.33
N LYS A 17 -11.94 15.77 1.33
CA LYS A 17 -12.17 14.91 2.48
C LYS A 17 -10.91 14.90 3.32
N TRP A 18 -10.98 15.50 4.50
CA TRP A 18 -9.91 15.46 5.48
C TRP A 18 -9.95 14.10 6.20
N ILE A 19 -8.82 13.39 6.22
CA ILE A 19 -8.65 12.13 6.94
C ILE A 19 -7.56 12.36 8.00
N PRO A 20 -7.88 12.24 9.30
CA PRO A 20 -6.86 12.37 10.34
C PRO A 20 -5.90 11.18 10.28
N THR A 21 -4.61 11.45 10.48
CA THR A 21 -3.55 10.45 10.57
C THR A 21 -2.47 10.95 11.53
N PRO A 22 -1.97 10.12 12.46
CA PRO A 22 -0.77 10.42 13.23
C PRO A 22 0.52 10.40 12.39
N GLN A 23 0.47 9.85 11.17
CA GLN A 23 1.64 9.56 10.32
C GLN A 23 1.69 10.44 9.07
N ALA A 24 1.38 11.74 9.19
CA ALA A 24 1.31 12.67 8.05
C ALA A 24 2.58 12.69 7.16
N PRO A 25 3.82 12.65 7.69
CA PRO A 25 5.02 12.55 6.86
C PRO A 25 5.09 11.25 6.04
N LEU A 26 4.70 10.12 6.64
CA LEU A 26 4.65 8.84 5.93
C LEU A 26 3.56 8.82 4.85
N CYS A 27 2.46 9.55 5.03
CA CYS A 27 1.47 9.70 3.97
C CYS A 27 2.04 10.44 2.75
N ALA A 28 2.81 11.51 2.98
CA ALA A 28 3.48 12.23 1.90
C ALA A 28 4.49 11.33 1.18
N LEU A 29 5.28 10.55 1.92
CA LEU A 29 6.17 9.53 1.36
C LEU A 29 5.39 8.47 0.58
N GLY A 30 4.32 7.93 1.15
CA GLY A 30 3.48 6.90 0.55
C GLY A 30 2.94 7.32 -0.82
N GLU A 31 2.49 8.56 -0.95
CA GLU A 31 2.03 9.09 -2.24
C GLU A 31 3.15 9.12 -3.28
N VAL A 32 4.37 9.52 -2.90
CA VAL A 32 5.54 9.49 -3.79
C VAL A 32 5.89 8.06 -4.20
N LEU A 33 5.93 7.13 -3.24
CA LEU A 33 6.24 5.71 -3.50
C LEU A 33 5.19 5.07 -4.41
N ARG A 34 3.92 5.44 -4.23
CA ARG A 34 2.78 4.96 -5.03
C ARG A 34 2.84 5.48 -6.46
N VAL A 35 3.05 6.79 -6.65
CA VAL A 35 3.15 7.41 -7.99
C VAL A 35 4.35 6.88 -8.77
N ARG A 36 5.46 6.57 -8.07
CA ARG A 36 6.65 5.97 -8.67
C ARG A 36 6.60 4.45 -8.78
N GLU A 37 5.48 3.83 -8.40
CA GLU A 37 5.28 2.38 -8.46
C GLU A 37 6.42 1.59 -7.81
N VAL A 38 6.95 2.09 -6.68
CA VAL A 38 8.16 1.53 -6.04
C VAL A 38 7.98 0.07 -5.63
N PHE A 39 6.77 -0.32 -5.24
CA PHE A 39 6.46 -1.71 -4.87
C PHE A 39 6.06 -2.58 -6.07
N GLN A 40 6.03 -2.06 -7.30
CA GLN A 40 5.62 -2.85 -8.46
C GLN A 40 6.55 -4.05 -8.73
N PRO A 41 7.89 -3.93 -8.67
CA PRO A 41 8.77 -5.08 -8.82
C PRO A 41 8.51 -6.19 -7.79
N LEU A 42 8.06 -5.83 -6.58
CA LEU A 42 7.67 -6.80 -5.56
C LEU A 42 6.48 -7.64 -6.05
N HIS A 43 5.48 -7.00 -6.66
CA HIS A 43 4.30 -7.67 -7.19
C HIS A 43 4.58 -8.51 -8.43
N ASP A 44 5.52 -8.10 -9.25
CA ASP A 44 5.83 -8.75 -10.52
C ASP A 44 6.77 -9.95 -10.35
N LEU A 45 7.72 -9.86 -9.42
CA LEU A 45 8.84 -10.81 -9.33
C LEU A 45 8.73 -11.78 -8.15
N VAL A 46 8.03 -11.40 -7.08
CA VAL A 46 8.02 -12.21 -5.85
C VAL A 46 6.79 -13.12 -5.83
N ASN A 47 7.07 -14.42 -5.82
CA ASN A 47 6.06 -15.44 -5.61
C ASN A 47 6.16 -16.05 -4.20
N ILE A 48 5.04 -16.08 -3.49
CA ILE A 48 4.90 -16.72 -2.18
C ILE A 48 3.82 -17.80 -2.33
N PRO A 49 4.07 -19.05 -1.89
CA PRO A 49 3.14 -20.17 -2.02
C PRO A 49 1.96 -20.04 -1.04
N GLN A 50 1.14 -19.01 -1.22
CA GLN A 50 -0.05 -18.74 -0.42
C GLN A 50 -1.19 -18.23 -1.29
N LYS A 51 -2.39 -18.75 -1.04
CA LYS A 51 -3.60 -18.34 -1.77
C LYS A 51 -3.92 -16.86 -1.54
N THR A 52 -4.25 -16.15 -2.62
CA THR A 52 -4.84 -14.81 -2.56
C THR A 52 -6.34 -14.93 -2.22
N VAL A 53 -6.77 -14.29 -1.14
CA VAL A 53 -8.19 -14.24 -0.74
C VAL A 53 -8.70 -12.80 -0.79
N VAL A 54 -8.17 -11.94 0.08
CA VAL A 54 -8.48 -10.49 0.10
C VAL A 54 -7.30 -9.68 -0.42
N TYR A 55 -6.09 -10.06 -0.02
CA TYR A 55 -4.84 -9.39 -0.37
C TYR A 55 -3.88 -10.39 -0.98
N ARG A 56 -3.08 -9.95 -1.96
CA ARG A 56 -1.99 -10.77 -2.50
C ARG A 56 -0.95 -11.00 -1.39
N PRO A 57 -0.19 -12.11 -1.43
CA PRO A 57 0.94 -12.30 -0.52
C PRO A 57 1.89 -11.10 -0.48
N THR A 58 2.19 -10.51 -1.64
CA THR A 58 3.03 -9.32 -1.77
C THR A 58 2.43 -8.05 -1.16
N ASP A 59 1.10 -7.89 -1.14
CA ASP A 59 0.45 -6.76 -0.44
C ASP A 59 0.70 -6.84 1.07
N LYS A 60 0.74 -8.05 1.61
CA LYS A 60 1.02 -8.28 3.03
C LYS A 60 2.48 -7.98 3.37
N LEU A 61 3.41 -8.20 2.45
CA LEU A 61 4.79 -7.71 2.59
C LEU A 61 4.84 -6.18 2.62
N VAL A 62 4.04 -5.48 1.79
CA VAL A 62 3.92 -4.02 1.86
C VAL A 62 3.40 -3.60 3.25
N PHE A 63 2.39 -4.28 3.81
CA PHE A 63 1.94 -3.99 5.19
C PHE A 63 3.02 -4.19 6.25
N VAL A 64 3.92 -5.17 6.08
CA VAL A 64 5.09 -5.34 6.96
C VAL A 64 6.03 -4.14 6.86
N VAL A 65 6.32 -3.66 5.64
CA VAL A 65 7.11 -2.43 5.43
C VAL A 65 6.43 -1.21 6.07
N LEU A 66 5.12 -1.04 5.89
CA LEU A 66 4.37 0.03 6.55
C LEU A 66 4.43 -0.08 8.07
N GLY A 67 4.35 -1.30 8.60
CA GLY A 67 4.56 -1.58 10.03
C GLY A 67 5.90 -1.05 10.50
N MET A 68 6.99 -1.47 9.85
CA MET A 68 8.35 -1.04 10.17
C MET A 68 8.49 0.49 10.10
N LEU A 69 7.99 1.12 9.03
CA LEU A 69 8.02 2.59 8.88
C LEU A 69 7.19 3.32 9.95
N SER A 70 6.10 2.71 10.41
CA SER A 70 5.25 3.22 11.49
C SER A 70 5.81 2.92 12.89
N GLY A 71 7.02 2.34 12.97
CA GLY A 71 7.71 2.00 14.21
C GLY A 71 7.18 0.74 14.89
N ALA A 72 6.55 -0.18 14.17
CA ALA A 72 6.19 -1.49 14.69
C ALA A 72 7.43 -2.37 14.88
N GLU A 73 7.60 -2.93 16.07
CA GLU A 73 8.72 -3.84 16.39
C GLU A 73 8.36 -5.31 16.10
N THR A 74 7.07 -5.63 16.07
CA THR A 74 6.57 -6.97 15.80
C THR A 74 5.37 -6.93 14.83
N VAL A 75 5.08 -8.07 14.19
CA VAL A 75 3.95 -8.18 13.25
C VAL A 75 2.60 -7.92 13.94
N SER A 76 2.45 -8.27 15.23
CA SER A 76 1.21 -8.05 15.98
C SER A 76 0.87 -6.57 16.17
N GLU A 77 1.88 -5.70 16.24
CA GLU A 77 1.70 -4.25 16.38
C GLU A 77 1.13 -3.58 15.12
N ILE A 78 1.16 -4.23 13.95
CA ILE A 78 0.51 -3.71 12.73
C ILE A 78 -1.00 -3.50 12.97
N GLN A 79 -1.61 -4.35 13.80
CA GLN A 79 -3.03 -4.25 14.16
C GLN A 79 -3.38 -2.95 14.90
N SER A 80 -2.45 -2.41 15.70
CA SER A 80 -2.67 -1.20 16.50
C SER A 80 -2.06 0.05 15.86
N LYS A 81 -0.98 -0.08 15.08
CA LYS A 81 -0.26 1.06 14.47
C LYS A 81 -0.71 1.39 13.05
N VAL A 82 -0.94 0.38 12.20
CA VAL A 82 -1.22 0.59 10.77
C VAL A 82 -2.70 0.40 10.45
N ARG A 83 -3.30 -0.70 10.89
CA ARG A 83 -4.69 -1.06 10.57
C ARG A 83 -5.75 0.00 10.93
N PRO A 84 -5.65 0.76 12.04
CA PRO A 84 -6.62 1.82 12.33
C PRO A 84 -6.37 3.11 11.53
N ASP A 85 -5.17 3.32 10.98
CA ASP A 85 -4.81 4.54 10.26
C ASP A 85 -5.22 4.48 8.78
N ARG A 86 -6.45 4.90 8.52
CA ARG A 86 -7.00 4.99 7.15
C ARG A 86 -6.28 6.01 6.28
N GLY A 87 -5.71 7.06 6.87
CA GLY A 87 -4.98 8.08 6.12
C GLY A 87 -3.69 7.49 5.55
N LEU A 88 -2.94 6.78 6.39
CA LEU A 88 -1.74 6.06 5.98
C LEU A 88 -2.05 5.00 4.93
N LEU A 89 -3.02 4.13 5.17
CA LEU A 89 -3.38 3.08 4.22
C LEU A 89 -3.78 3.67 2.85
N SER A 90 -4.60 4.71 2.84
CA SER A 90 -5.03 5.37 1.61
C SER A 90 -3.87 5.99 0.84
N ALA A 91 -2.88 6.57 1.53
CA ALA A 91 -1.69 7.15 0.90
C ALA A 91 -0.84 6.09 0.17
N PHE A 92 -0.87 4.85 0.66
CA PHE A 92 -0.23 3.70 0.01
C PHE A 92 -1.16 2.94 -0.94
N GLY A 93 -2.38 3.43 -1.20
CA GLY A 93 -3.32 2.83 -2.15
C GLY A 93 -4.20 1.71 -1.59
N TYR A 94 -4.28 1.56 -0.27
CA TYR A 94 -5.08 0.54 0.40
C TYR A 94 -6.27 1.13 1.16
N ASP A 95 -7.43 0.49 1.05
CA ASP A 95 -8.61 0.86 1.86
C ASP A 95 -8.51 0.32 3.30
N ARG A 96 -7.85 -0.83 3.45
CA ARG A 96 -7.76 -1.63 4.69
C ARG A 96 -6.44 -2.40 4.71
N CYS A 97 -6.06 -2.87 5.91
CA CYS A 97 -4.90 -3.73 6.13
C CYS A 97 -5.35 -5.18 6.40
N ALA A 98 -4.49 -6.16 6.08
CA ALA A 98 -4.66 -7.53 6.53
C ALA A 98 -4.50 -7.64 8.06
N ASP A 99 -5.11 -8.66 8.67
CA ASP A 99 -4.87 -8.96 10.09
C ASP A 99 -3.45 -9.48 10.29
N ALA A 100 -2.85 -9.14 11.44
CA ALA A 100 -1.47 -9.52 11.77
C ALA A 100 -1.21 -11.03 11.67
N SER A 101 -2.18 -11.88 12.02
CA SER A 101 -2.06 -13.34 11.89
C SER A 101 -1.95 -13.79 10.43
N VAL A 102 -2.67 -13.16 9.51
CA VAL A 102 -2.63 -13.48 8.07
C VAL A 102 -1.32 -12.98 7.46
N ILE A 103 -0.80 -11.85 7.96
CA ILE A 103 0.54 -11.37 7.61
C ILE A 103 1.59 -12.37 8.08
N GLN A 104 1.53 -12.84 9.34
CA GLN A 104 2.45 -13.84 9.87
C GLN A 104 2.44 -15.12 9.04
N GLN A 105 1.26 -15.65 8.70
CA GLN A 105 1.13 -16.82 7.82
C GLN A 105 1.78 -16.61 6.44
N THR A 106 1.85 -15.36 5.96
CA THR A 106 2.53 -15.03 4.69
C THR A 106 4.05 -15.12 4.85
N LEU A 107 4.56 -14.63 5.98
CA LEU A 107 5.98 -14.72 6.32
C LEU A 107 6.38 -16.18 6.53
N ASP A 108 5.57 -16.96 7.27
CA ASP A 108 5.82 -18.38 7.53
C ASP A 108 5.78 -19.23 6.25
N ALA A 109 4.99 -18.82 5.25
CA ALA A 109 4.94 -19.47 3.94
C ALA A 109 6.09 -19.07 2.99
N SER A 110 6.90 -18.08 3.35
CA SER A 110 8.01 -17.63 2.51
C SER A 110 9.15 -18.65 2.53
N THR A 111 9.71 -18.94 1.35
CA THR A 111 10.79 -19.91 1.18
C THR A 111 12.10 -19.21 0.83
N GLU A 112 13.20 -19.96 0.76
CA GLU A 112 14.47 -19.42 0.26
C GLU A 112 14.34 -18.85 -1.17
N ALA A 113 13.54 -19.48 -2.03
CA ALA A 113 13.24 -18.96 -3.37
C ALA A 113 12.46 -17.63 -3.32
N THR A 114 11.56 -17.48 -2.36
CA THR A 114 10.90 -16.19 -2.10
C THR A 114 11.93 -15.11 -1.73
N VAL A 115 12.88 -15.43 -0.84
CA VAL A 115 13.94 -14.49 -0.43
C VAL A 115 14.84 -14.11 -1.60
N ALA A 116 15.27 -15.08 -2.41
CA ALA A 116 16.05 -14.80 -3.61
C ALA A 116 15.29 -13.88 -4.59
N SER A 117 13.99 -14.09 -4.78
CA SER A 117 13.15 -13.23 -5.62
C SER A 117 12.99 -11.82 -5.04
N LEU A 118 12.94 -11.69 -3.70
CA LEU A 118 12.92 -10.39 -3.02
C LEU A 118 14.20 -9.60 -3.25
N GLU A 119 15.36 -10.25 -3.24
CA GLU A 119 16.65 -9.60 -3.54
C GLU A 119 16.68 -9.06 -4.98
N VAL A 120 16.17 -9.84 -5.95
CA VAL A 120 16.04 -9.40 -7.34
C VAL A 120 15.07 -8.22 -7.45
N ALA A 121 13.91 -8.28 -6.78
CA ALA A 121 12.95 -7.18 -6.77
C ALA A 121 13.56 -5.90 -6.18
N LEU A 122 14.35 -6.01 -5.11
CA LEU A 122 15.03 -4.88 -4.49
C LEU A 122 16.11 -4.28 -5.42
N ALA A 123 16.84 -5.12 -6.15
CA ALA A 123 17.79 -4.65 -7.15
C ALA A 123 17.08 -3.86 -8.27
N GLU A 124 15.94 -4.35 -8.76
CA GLU A 124 15.13 -3.67 -9.78
C GLU A 124 14.62 -2.32 -9.30
N VAL A 125 14.15 -2.23 -8.04
CA VAL A 125 13.75 -0.95 -7.43
C VAL A 125 14.91 0.05 -7.45
N ARG A 126 16.11 -0.36 -7.04
CA ARG A 126 17.31 0.50 -7.01
C ARG A 126 17.66 1.02 -8.41
N LEU A 127 17.64 0.16 -9.41
CA LEU A 127 17.93 0.54 -10.80
C LEU A 127 16.90 1.57 -11.32
N LYS A 128 15.61 1.31 -11.13
CA LYS A 128 14.54 2.25 -11.54
C LYS A 128 14.67 3.61 -10.86
N GLN A 129 15.00 3.66 -9.56
CA GLN A 129 15.18 4.94 -8.85
C GLN A 129 16.45 5.70 -9.30
N GLY A 130 17.53 4.98 -9.65
CA GLY A 130 18.74 5.58 -10.20
C GLY A 130 18.52 6.25 -11.55
N GLN A 131 17.68 5.66 -12.41
CA GLN A 131 17.33 6.22 -13.73
C GLN A 131 16.44 7.46 -13.66
N MET A 132 15.55 7.55 -12.66
CA MET A 132 14.68 8.73 -12.45
C MET A 132 15.37 9.94 -11.80
N SER A 133 16.62 9.78 -11.36
CA SER A 133 17.43 10.85 -10.75
C SER A 133 18.32 11.58 -11.77
N GLN A 134 18.20 11.24 -13.06
CA GLN A 134 18.82 11.94 -14.20
C GLN A 134 17.77 12.75 -14.97
#